data_AF-A0A2S2QTA6-F1
#
_entry.id   AF-A0A2S2QTA6-F1
#
_cell.length_a   1.000
_cell.length_b   1.000
_cell.length_c   1.000
_cell.angle_alpha   90.00
_cell.angle_beta   90.00
_cell.angle_gamma   90.00
#
_symmetry.space_group_name_H-M   'P 1'
#
loop_
_entity.id
_entity.type
_entity.pdbx_description
1 polymer ?
#
loop_
_entity_poly.entity_id
_entity_poly.type
_entity_poly.pdbx_seq_one_letter_code
_entity_poly.pdbx_strand_id
1 'polypeptide(L)'
;MNLLTSNIQVTAWESAKLLQPRISNIILPLYIRNLISLKRRAHCLWQRTNYPSDKSKYNALAQKLKRTIANYRNESYTKHLESLTTKDGSLWKATKHLLRIRNPPTILRNTNGNWVHSDEDKASIFANYLAETFQLHNNILLPKKN
;
A
#
# COMPACT_ATOMS: atom_id res chain seq x y z
N MET A 1 -6.60 -33.13 -30.62
CA MET A 1 -6.38 -32.10 -29.58
C MET A 1 -7.35 -30.96 -29.84
N ASN A 2 -8.17 -30.58 -28.85
CA ASN A 2 -9.31 -29.68 -29.04
C ASN A 2 -8.87 -28.21 -29.19
N LEU A 3 -9.20 -27.62 -30.33
CA LEU A 3 -8.89 -26.23 -30.69
C LEU A 3 -9.37 -25.22 -29.63
N LEU A 4 -10.55 -25.47 -29.05
CA LEU A 4 -11.13 -24.63 -28.00
C LEU A 4 -10.21 -24.54 -26.77
N THR A 5 -9.69 -25.66 -26.31
CA THR A 5 -8.86 -25.72 -25.10
C THR A 5 -7.52 -25.03 -25.34
N SER A 6 -6.95 -25.19 -26.55
CA SER A 6 -5.74 -24.48 -26.97
C SER A 6 -5.94 -22.96 -26.99
N ASN A 7 -7.05 -22.48 -27.55
CA ASN A 7 -7.32 -21.04 -27.64
C ASN A 7 -7.56 -20.41 -26.26
N ILE A 8 -8.23 -21.13 -25.36
CA ILE A 8 -8.45 -20.66 -23.97
C ILE A 8 -7.12 -20.55 -23.22
N GLN A 9 -6.21 -21.51 -23.39
CA GLN A 9 -4.89 -21.48 -22.75
C GLN A 9 -4.02 -20.34 -23.28
N VAL A 10 -3.98 -20.17 -24.60
CA VAL A 10 -3.21 -19.10 -25.26
C VAL A 10 -3.71 -17.72 -24.83
N THR A 11 -5.02 -17.49 -24.88
CA THR A 11 -5.61 -16.21 -24.47
C THR A 11 -5.38 -15.92 -22.99
N ALA A 12 -5.42 -16.94 -22.12
CA ALA A 12 -5.13 -16.79 -20.70
C ALA A 12 -3.66 -16.38 -20.45
N TRP A 13 -2.71 -16.96 -21.17
CA TRP A 13 -1.29 -16.60 -21.06
C TRP A 13 -0.98 -15.22 -21.64
N GLU A 14 -1.56 -14.87 -22.78
CA GLU A 14 -1.38 -13.56 -23.41
C GLU A 14 -2.02 -12.43 -22.59
N SER A 15 -3.13 -12.70 -21.91
CA SER A 15 -3.82 -11.71 -21.07
C SER A 15 -3.19 -11.57 -19.68
N ALA A 16 -2.39 -12.53 -19.25
CA ALA A 16 -1.75 -12.52 -17.94
C ALA A 16 -0.63 -11.46 -17.90
N LYS A 17 -0.85 -10.39 -17.14
CA LYS A 17 0.24 -9.45 -16.81
C LYS A 17 1.21 -10.15 -15.84
N LEU A 18 2.45 -10.35 -16.27
CA LEU A 18 3.53 -10.79 -15.38
C LEU A 18 3.65 -9.78 -14.23
N LEU A 19 3.21 -10.18 -13.05
CA LEU A 19 3.38 -9.38 -11.85
C LEU A 19 4.89 -9.32 -11.59
N GLN A 20 5.48 -8.16 -11.85
CA GLN A 20 6.85 -7.86 -11.44
C GLN A 20 6.98 -8.24 -9.96
N PRO A 21 7.96 -9.08 -9.58
CA PRO A 21 8.16 -9.40 -8.18
C PRO A 21 8.37 -8.07 -7.46
N ARG A 22 7.51 -7.78 -6.47
CA ARG A 22 7.66 -6.56 -5.67
C ARG A 22 8.98 -6.65 -4.92
N ILE A 23 10.03 -6.03 -5.47
CA ILE A 23 11.26 -5.78 -4.75
C ILE A 23 10.93 -4.71 -3.72
N SER A 24 10.62 -5.12 -2.50
CA SER A 24 10.46 -4.17 -1.40
C SER A 24 11.85 -3.62 -1.07
N ASN A 25 12.13 -2.39 -1.50
CA ASN A 25 13.39 -1.68 -1.28
C ASN A 25 13.68 -1.33 0.19
N ILE A 26 12.94 -1.91 1.15
CA ILE A 26 13.17 -1.71 2.58
C ILE A 26 14.26 -2.68 3.02
N ILE A 27 15.51 -2.34 2.70
CA ILE A 27 16.68 -3.09 3.13
C ILE A 27 16.89 -2.77 4.62
N LEU A 28 16.44 -3.66 5.50
CA LEU A 28 16.79 -3.56 6.92
C LEU A 28 18.32 -3.63 7.07
N PRO A 29 18.90 -2.88 8.02
CA PRO A 29 20.33 -2.99 8.33
C PRO A 29 20.76 -4.44 8.57
N LEU A 30 21.97 -4.78 8.12
CA LEU A 30 22.51 -6.14 8.17
C LEU A 30 22.42 -6.74 9.59
N TYR A 31 22.71 -5.95 10.61
CA TYR A 31 22.68 -6.42 12.01
C TYR A 31 21.27 -6.86 12.46
N ILE A 32 20.20 -6.19 12.02
CA ILE A 32 18.81 -6.59 12.32
C ILE A 32 18.46 -7.88 11.58
N ARG A 33 18.87 -8.00 10.31
CA ARG A 33 18.67 -9.21 9.50
C ARG A 33 19.37 -10.42 10.13
N ASN A 34 20.58 -10.22 10.66
CA ASN A 34 21.31 -11.25 11.39
C ASN A 34 20.56 -11.67 12.67
N LEU A 35 20.05 -10.72 13.46
CA LEU A 35 19.24 -11.03 14.64
C LEU A 35 17.94 -11.79 14.31
N ILE A 36 17.26 -11.44 13.22
CA ILE A 36 16.09 -12.18 12.72
C ILE A 36 16.47 -13.62 12.41
N SER A 37 17.59 -13.83 11.71
CA SER A 37 18.08 -15.16 11.34
C SER A 37 18.44 -15.99 12.57
N LEU A 38 19.14 -15.39 13.55
CA LEU A 38 19.49 -16.03 14.81
C LEU A 38 18.25 -16.41 15.62
N LYS A 39 17.27 -15.50 15.75
CA LYS A 39 15.99 -15.77 16.42
C LYS A 39 15.27 -16.95 15.77
N ARG A 40 15.17 -16.98 14.42
CA ARG A 40 14.53 -18.07 13.68
C ARG A 40 15.24 -19.40 13.93
N ARG A 41 16.58 -19.44 13.87
CA ARG A 41 17.37 -20.63 14.19
C ARG A 41 17.12 -21.13 15.62
N ALA A 42 17.10 -20.23 16.60
CA ALA A 42 16.81 -20.58 17.99
C ALA A 42 15.39 -21.11 18.19
N HIS A 43 14.41 -20.57 17.47
CA HIS A 43 13.04 -21.09 17.47
C HIS A 43 12.97 -22.52 16.91
N CYS A 44 13.59 -22.77 15.75
CA CYS A 44 13.65 -24.11 15.17
C CYS A 44 14.33 -25.10 16.11
N LEU A 45 15.42 -24.69 16.78
CA LEU A 45 16.10 -25.53 17.76
C LEU A 45 15.18 -25.86 18.94
N TRP A 46 14.55 -24.85 19.55
CA TRP A 46 13.63 -25.05 20.66
C TRP A 46 12.43 -25.93 20.26
N GLN A 47 11.85 -25.75 19.07
CA GLN A 47 10.76 -26.61 18.60
C GLN A 47 11.19 -28.07 18.44
N ARG A 48 12.45 -28.32 18.08
CA ARG A 48 12.99 -29.67 17.92
C ARG A 48 13.33 -30.32 19.26
N THR A 49 13.94 -29.57 20.18
CA THR A 49 14.48 -30.11 21.43
C THR A 49 13.49 -30.04 22.60
N ASN A 50 12.58 -29.06 22.57
CA ASN A 50 11.68 -28.69 23.67
C ASN A 50 12.38 -28.39 25.01
N TYR A 51 13.69 -28.15 25.02
CA TYR A 51 14.42 -27.88 26.25
C TYR A 51 14.19 -26.45 26.77
N PRO A 52 14.04 -26.26 28.11
CA PRO A 52 13.89 -24.94 28.71
C PRO A 52 15.06 -24.00 28.41
N SER A 53 16.28 -24.52 28.34
CA SER A 53 17.49 -23.74 28.00
C SER A 53 17.41 -23.13 26.60
N ASP A 54 16.93 -23.89 25.62
CA ASP A 54 16.76 -23.42 24.24
C ASP A 54 15.60 -22.43 24.13
N LYS A 55 14.53 -22.61 24.91
CA LYS A 55 13.45 -21.62 25.04
C LYS A 55 13.96 -20.30 25.59
N SER A 56 14.81 -20.34 26.61
CA SER A 56 15.44 -19.14 27.19
C SER A 56 16.32 -18.42 26.17
N LYS A 57 17.14 -19.15 25.39
CA LYS A 57 17.94 -18.55 24.30
C LYS A 57 17.06 -17.89 23.23
N TYR A 58 15.98 -18.56 22.82
CA TYR A 58 15.01 -17.99 21.88
C TYR A 58 14.38 -16.70 22.41
N ASN A 59 13.90 -16.71 23.65
CA ASN A 59 13.27 -15.55 24.29
C ASN A 59 14.25 -14.37 24.41
N ALA A 60 15.51 -14.63 24.79
CA ALA A 60 16.55 -13.61 24.87
C ALA A 60 16.81 -12.96 23.51
N LEU A 61 16.91 -13.75 22.44
CA LEU A 61 17.07 -13.25 21.07
C LEU A 61 15.84 -12.49 20.59
N ALA A 62 14.64 -12.96 20.92
CA ALA A 62 13.38 -12.28 20.57
C ALA A 62 13.30 -10.90 21.25
N GLN A 63 13.66 -10.81 22.54
CA GLN A 63 13.66 -9.56 23.28
C GLN A 63 14.75 -8.61 22.79
N LYS A 64 15.96 -9.13 22.50
CA LYS A 64 17.03 -8.35 21.88
C LYS A 64 16.55 -7.76 20.55
N LEU A 65 15.99 -8.58 19.67
CA LEU A 65 15.45 -8.11 18.39
C LEU A 65 14.36 -7.03 18.57
N LYS A 66 13.42 -7.21 19.51
CA LYS A 66 12.37 -6.24 19.81
C LYS A 66 12.96 -4.88 20.21
N ARG A 67 13.90 -4.87 21.16
CA ARG A 67 14.59 -3.64 21.62
C ARG A 67 15.37 -2.99 20.48
N THR A 68 16.10 -3.79 19.72
CA THR A 68 16.90 -3.31 18.59
C THR A 68 16.04 -2.65 17.51
N ILE A 69 14.90 -3.24 17.13
CA ILE A 69 13.97 -2.64 16.16
C ILE A 69 13.36 -1.35 16.71
N ALA A 70 13.00 -1.32 18.01
CA ALA A 70 12.47 -0.12 18.64
C ALA A 70 13.48 1.04 18.58
N ASN A 71 14.74 0.77 18.94
CA ASN A 71 15.81 1.77 18.89
C ASN A 71 16.04 2.26 17.45
N TYR A 72 16.14 1.35 16.47
CA TYR A 72 16.29 1.72 15.07
C TYR A 72 15.15 2.62 14.56
N ARG A 73 13.90 2.32 14.93
CA ARG A 73 12.75 3.16 14.58
C ARG A 73 12.82 4.52 15.27
N ASN A 74 13.24 4.56 16.53
CA ASN A 74 13.40 5.81 17.27
C ASN A 74 14.50 6.70 16.66
N GLU A 75 15.64 6.12 16.29
CA GLU A 75 16.73 6.83 15.59
C GLU A 75 16.28 7.37 14.23
N SER A 76 15.52 6.57 13.46
CA SER A 76 14.96 7.05 12.19
C SER A 76 13.94 8.17 12.40
N TYR A 77 13.14 8.09 13.47
CA TYR A 77 12.12 9.10 13.77
C TYR A 77 12.74 10.39 14.30
N THR A 78 13.74 10.31 15.16
CA THR A 78 14.50 11.48 15.65
C THR A 78 15.19 12.22 14.51
N LYS A 79 15.89 11.50 13.61
CA LYS A 79 16.45 12.10 12.38
C LYS A 79 15.39 12.77 11.51
N HIS A 80 14.22 12.16 11.40
CA HIS A 80 13.10 12.78 10.67
C HIS A 80 12.65 14.08 11.34
N LEU A 81 12.48 14.10 12.66
CA LEU A 81 12.11 15.31 13.40
C LEU A 81 13.16 16.42 13.26
N GLU A 82 14.45 16.08 13.31
CA GLU A 82 15.56 17.03 13.11
C GLU A 82 15.56 17.62 11.69
N SER A 83 15.08 16.87 10.69
CA SER A 83 14.99 17.37 9.31
C SER A 83 13.81 18.32 9.06
N LEU A 84 12.85 18.41 9.98
CA LEU A 84 11.66 19.24 9.80
C LEU A 84 12.00 20.72 9.84
N THR A 85 11.53 21.46 8.85
CA THR A 85 11.78 22.88 8.68
C THR A 85 10.46 23.65 8.47
N THR A 86 10.43 24.92 8.87
CA THR A 86 9.27 25.81 8.65
C THR A 86 9.21 26.35 7.22
N LYS A 87 10.38 26.54 6.59
CA LYS A 87 10.54 27.15 5.26
C LYS A 87 9.95 26.32 4.11
N ASP A 88 10.05 25.00 4.19
CA ASP A 88 9.61 24.06 3.14
C ASP A 88 8.20 23.48 3.41
N GLY A 89 7.56 23.88 4.52
CA GLY A 89 6.26 23.39 4.95
C GLY A 89 6.26 21.93 5.42
N SER A 90 7.43 21.29 5.57
CA SER A 90 7.56 19.93 6.07
C SER A 90 7.04 19.81 7.51
N LEU A 91 7.34 20.79 8.37
CA LEU A 91 6.84 20.84 9.74
C LEU A 91 5.31 20.85 9.79
N TRP A 92 4.65 21.71 9.00
CA TRP A 92 3.19 21.75 8.93
C TRP A 92 2.59 20.41 8.49
N LYS A 93 3.16 19.79 7.45
CA LYS A 93 2.72 18.47 6.98
C LYS A 93 2.84 17.43 8.09
N ALA A 94 3.98 17.37 8.79
CA ALA A 94 4.20 16.45 9.89
C ALA A 94 3.19 16.68 11.04
N THR A 95 3.00 17.92 11.48
CA THR A 95 2.04 18.28 12.54
C THR A 95 0.60 17.94 12.13
N LYS A 96 0.23 18.21 10.89
CA LYS A 96 -1.09 17.88 10.33
C LYS A 96 -1.35 16.37 10.33
N HIS A 97 -0.36 15.58 9.93
CA HIS A 97 -0.43 14.12 9.98
C HIS A 97 -0.54 13.61 11.42
N LEU A 98 0.25 14.18 12.35
CA LEU A 98 0.22 13.82 13.77
C LEU A 98 -1.15 14.07 14.41
N LEU A 99 -1.74 15.25 14.14
CA LEU A 99 -3.07 15.62 14.63
C LEU A 99 -4.21 14.93 13.88
N ARG A 100 -3.90 14.14 12.84
CA ARG A 100 -4.88 13.45 11.98
C ARG A 100 -5.92 14.42 11.40
N ILE A 101 -5.51 15.64 11.10
CA ILE A 101 -6.40 16.65 10.53
C ILE A 101 -6.84 16.15 9.16
N ARG A 102 -8.14 15.89 9.02
CA ARG A 102 -8.74 15.54 7.73
C ARG A 102 -8.77 16.78 6.85
N ASN A 103 -8.38 16.60 5.60
CA ASN A 103 -8.69 17.59 4.59
C ASN A 103 -10.20 17.60 4.39
N PRO A 104 -10.82 18.79 4.28
CA PRO A 104 -12.17 18.84 3.75
C PRO A 104 -12.18 18.17 2.36
N PRO A 105 -13.28 17.52 1.97
CA PRO A 105 -13.43 17.02 0.61
C PRO A 105 -13.21 18.18 -0.37
N THR A 106 -12.62 17.87 -1.52
CA THR A 106 -12.44 18.87 -2.57
C THR A 106 -13.80 19.40 -2.99
N ILE A 107 -13.94 20.73 -3.05
CA ILE A 107 -15.16 21.38 -3.49
C ILE A 107 -15.36 21.04 -4.97
N LEU A 108 -16.57 20.63 -5.35
CA LEU A 108 -16.88 20.32 -6.75
C LEU A 108 -17.02 21.61 -7.54
N ARG A 109 -16.65 21.55 -8.82
CA ARG A 109 -16.92 22.62 -9.79
C ARG A 109 -18.12 22.24 -10.64
N ASN A 110 -19.00 23.20 -10.87
CA ASN A 110 -20.05 23.07 -11.86
C ASN A 110 -19.44 23.15 -13.28
N THR A 111 -20.23 22.74 -14.27
CA THR A 111 -20.02 22.96 -15.71
C THR A 111 -19.67 24.40 -16.06
N ASN A 112 -20.23 25.38 -15.34
CA ASN A 112 -19.93 26.81 -15.47
C ASN A 112 -18.58 27.23 -14.85
N GLY A 113 -17.83 26.31 -14.25
CA GLY A 113 -16.53 26.58 -13.61
C GLY A 113 -16.61 27.12 -12.17
N ASN A 114 -17.81 27.44 -11.68
CA ASN A 114 -18.04 27.93 -10.32
C ASN A 114 -18.00 26.82 -9.26
N TRP A 115 -17.56 27.17 -8.06
CA TRP A 115 -17.50 26.26 -6.90
C TRP A 115 -18.90 26.02 -6.31
N VAL A 116 -19.16 24.77 -5.95
CA VAL A 116 -20.46 24.32 -5.46
C VAL A 116 -20.38 23.94 -3.99
N HIS A 117 -21.27 24.52 -3.18
CA HIS A 117 -21.29 24.33 -1.72
C HIS A 117 -22.52 23.55 -1.23
N SER A 118 -23.69 23.73 -1.85
CA SER A 118 -24.94 23.02 -1.52
C SER A 118 -24.85 21.54 -1.85
N ASP A 119 -25.53 20.70 -1.06
CA ASP A 119 -25.53 19.25 -1.27
C ASP A 119 -26.41 18.85 -2.46
N GLU A 120 -27.48 19.61 -2.73
CA GLU A 120 -28.36 19.45 -3.89
C GLU A 120 -27.60 19.64 -5.21
N ASP A 121 -26.78 20.69 -5.28
CA ASP A 121 -25.97 20.98 -6.46
C ASP A 121 -24.90 19.90 -6.69
N LYS A 122 -24.28 19.37 -5.61
CA LYS A 122 -23.31 18.27 -5.71
C LYS A 122 -23.97 17.01 -6.26
N ALA A 123 -25.16 16.67 -5.75
CA ALA A 123 -25.92 15.51 -6.22
C ALA A 123 -26.26 15.63 -7.72
N SER A 124 -26.64 16.83 -8.15
CA SER A 124 -26.94 17.14 -9.55
C SER A 124 -25.72 16.98 -10.46
N ILE A 125 -24.54 17.45 -10.03
CA ILE A 125 -23.28 17.26 -10.77
C ILE A 125 -22.94 15.78 -10.92
N PHE A 126 -23.06 15.01 -9.85
CA PHE A 126 -22.80 13.57 -9.91
C PHE A 126 -23.78 12.85 -10.84
N ALA A 127 -25.08 13.18 -10.77
CA ALA A 127 -26.10 12.61 -11.64
C ALA A 127 -25.79 12.85 -13.12
N ASN A 128 -25.44 14.10 -13.48
CA ASN A 128 -25.08 14.47 -14.84
C ASN A 128 -23.83 13.73 -15.33
N TYR A 129 -22.77 13.69 -14.52
CA TYR A 129 -21.53 12.98 -14.86
C TYR A 129 -21.77 11.49 -15.10
N LEU A 130 -22.58 10.84 -14.25
CA LEU A 130 -22.92 9.43 -14.42
C LEU A 130 -23.75 9.21 -15.70
N ALA A 131 -24.73 10.08 -15.99
CA ALA A 131 -25.52 10.00 -17.21
C ALA A 131 -24.67 10.13 -18.48
N GLU A 132 -23.64 10.99 -18.47
CA GLU A 132 -22.69 11.15 -19.57
C GLU A 132 -21.73 9.95 -19.71
N THR A 133 -21.24 9.43 -18.59
CA THR A 133 -20.25 8.34 -18.58
C THR A 133 -20.86 7.01 -19.01
N PHE A 134 -22.11 6.74 -18.60
CA PHE A 134 -22.82 5.49 -18.87
C PHE A 134 -23.71 5.58 -20.11
N GLN A 135 -23.21 6.18 -21.18
CA GLN A 135 -23.86 6.12 -22.48
C GLN A 135 -23.53 4.82 -23.22
N LEU A 136 -24.52 4.27 -23.91
CA LEU A 136 -24.36 3.07 -24.70
C LEU A 136 -23.33 3.31 -25.81
N HIS A 137 -22.29 2.48 -25.91
CA HIS A 137 -21.34 2.58 -27.02
C HIS A 137 -22.05 2.21 -28.33
N ASN A 138 -22.19 3.18 -29.25
CA ASN A 138 -22.82 3.00 -30.56
C ASN A 138 -22.23 1.84 -31.39
N ASN A 139 -21.01 1.39 -31.08
CA ASN A 139 -20.33 0.28 -31.76
C ASN A 139 -20.97 -1.10 -31.50
N ILE A 140 -21.90 -1.20 -30.54
CA ILE A 140 -22.66 -2.43 -30.24
C ILE A 140 -23.99 -2.46 -31.03
N LEU A 141 -24.47 -1.30 -31.50
CA LEU A 141 -25.77 -1.14 -32.18
C LEU A 141 -25.69 -1.29 -33.70
N LEU A 142 -24.51 -1.27 -34.29
CA LEU A 142 -24.34 -1.43 -35.73
C LEU A 142 -23.95 -2.88 -36.06
N PRO A 143 -24.84 -3.69 -36.65
CA PRO A 143 -24.40 -4.94 -37.25
C PRO A 143 -23.34 -4.59 -38.30
N LYS A 144 -22.18 -5.26 -38.23
CA LYS A 144 -21.15 -5.21 -39.28
C LYS A 144 -21.85 -5.46 -40.62
N LYS A 145 -21.98 -4.41 -41.42
CA LYS A 145 -22.53 -4.52 -42.78
C LYS A 145 -21.44 -5.19 -43.61
N ASN A 146 -21.53 -6.52 -43.72
CA ASN A 146 -20.78 -7.30 -44.71
C ASN A 146 -21.34 -7.04 -46.10
#